data_AF-A0A259R777-F1
#
_entry.id   AF-A0A259R777-F1
#
_cell.length_a   1.000
_cell.length_b   1.000
_cell.length_c   1.000
_cell.angle_alpha   90.00
_cell.angle_beta   90.00
_cell.angle_gamma   90.00
#
_symmetry.space_group_name_H-M   'P 1'
#
loop_
_entity.id
_entity.type
_entity.pdbx_description
1 polymer ?
#
loop_
_entity_poly.entity_id
_entity_poly.type
_entity_poly.pdbx_seq_one_letter_code
_entity_poly.pdbx_strand_id
1 'polypeptide(L)'
;MNAVRQSSRFVAPRFVRLVRLALPLLLVAGLGACASGSKPPEPMPLTPVVNILTVKQAWTQNIGAVPAWFQTATLPDAVVVASADGQ
;
A
#
# COMPACT_ATOMS: atom_id res chain seq x y z
N MET A 1 21.23 -62.07 8.25
CA MET A 1 20.48 -61.43 9.35
C MET A 1 21.02 -60.01 9.53
N ASN A 2 20.44 -59.01 8.88
CA ASN A 2 20.87 -57.60 9.05
C ASN A 2 19.71 -56.81 9.65
N ALA A 3 19.90 -56.38 10.90
CA ALA A 3 18.93 -55.60 11.66
C ALA A 3 18.88 -54.17 11.12
N VAL A 4 17.79 -53.84 10.44
CA VAL A 4 17.39 -52.45 10.18
C VAL A 4 16.97 -51.85 11.53
N ARG A 5 17.82 -51.02 12.14
CA ARG A 5 17.46 -50.26 13.34
C ARG A 5 17.05 -48.85 12.92
N GLN A 6 15.74 -48.71 12.75
CA GLN A 6 15.02 -47.51 12.36
C GLN A 6 15.16 -46.43 13.46
N SER A 7 16.06 -45.46 13.26
CA SER A 7 16.20 -44.29 14.13
C SER A 7 15.11 -43.26 13.80
N SER A 8 13.90 -43.51 14.26
CA SER A 8 12.77 -42.60 14.05
C SER A 8 12.21 -42.08 15.37
N ARG A 9 12.50 -40.79 15.60
CA ARG A 9 11.59 -39.78 16.18
C ARG A 9 11.19 -39.95 17.66
N PHE A 10 12.14 -39.69 18.55
CA PHE A 10 11.80 -39.17 19.88
C PHE A 10 11.69 -37.64 19.84
N VAL A 11 10.66 -37.12 19.17
CA VAL A 11 10.26 -35.72 19.40
C VAL A 11 9.38 -35.75 20.65
N ALA A 12 9.97 -35.38 21.78
CA ALA A 12 9.27 -35.34 23.05
C ALA A 12 7.97 -34.52 22.93
N PRO A 13 6.85 -34.92 23.57
CA PRO A 13 5.56 -34.22 23.49
C PRO A 13 5.62 -32.76 23.97
N ARG A 14 6.64 -32.44 24.80
CA ARG A 14 6.97 -31.08 25.22
C ARG A 14 7.45 -30.19 24.07
N PHE A 15 8.22 -30.74 23.12
CA PHE A 15 8.73 -30.01 21.96
C PHE A 15 7.60 -29.65 21.00
N VAL A 16 6.64 -30.56 20.79
CA VAL A 16 5.45 -30.31 19.96
C VAL A 16 4.56 -29.23 20.60
N ARG A 17 4.41 -29.22 21.93
CA ARG A 17 3.68 -28.16 22.64
C ARG A 17 4.37 -26.80 22.54
N LEU A 18 5.70 -26.76 22.67
CA LEU A 18 6.48 -25.53 22.55
C LEU A 18 6.41 -24.94 21.13
N VAL A 19 6.55 -25.77 20.10
CA VAL A 19 6.43 -25.32 18.69
C VAL A 19 5.03 -24.81 18.39
N ARG A 20 3.97 -25.47 18.88
CA ARG A 20 2.58 -25.02 18.69
C ARG A 20 2.29 -23.66 19.33
N LEU A 21 2.99 -23.28 20.40
CA LEU A 21 2.82 -21.99 21.07
C LEU A 21 3.74 -20.91 20.47
N ALA A 22 4.97 -21.27 20.11
CA ALA A 22 5.95 -20.32 19.59
C ALA A 22 5.63 -19.88 18.14
N LEU A 23 5.15 -20.80 17.30
CA LEU A 23 4.87 -20.52 15.88
C LEU A 23 3.84 -19.39 15.67
N PRO A 24 2.63 -19.40 16.29
CA PRO A 24 1.67 -18.32 16.11
C PRO A 24 2.20 -16.99 16.65
N LEU A 25 2.97 -17.03 17.75
CA LEU A 25 3.56 -15.83 18.35
C LEU A 25 4.55 -15.16 17.38
N LEU A 26 5.36 -15.98 16.69
CA LEU A 26 6.36 -15.53 15.73
C LEU A 26 5.72 -14.99 14.44
N LEU A 27 4.62 -15.60 13.99
CA LEU A 27 3.82 -15.06 12.88
C LEU A 27 3.20 -13.70 13.25
N VAL A 28 2.54 -13.59 14.41
CA VAL A 28 1.91 -12.32 14.82
C VAL A 28 2.96 -11.21 14.98
N ALA A 29 4.13 -11.53 15.54
CA ALA A 29 5.24 -10.59 15.63
C ALA A 29 5.76 -10.16 14.24
N GLY A 30 5.88 -11.09 13.29
CA GLY A 30 6.30 -10.79 11.92
C GLY A 30 5.29 -9.92 11.17
N LEU A 31 3.99 -10.22 11.26
CA LEU A 31 2.94 -9.41 10.64
C LEU A 31 2.85 -8.00 11.27
N GLY A 32 2.98 -7.90 12.59
CA GLY A 32 2.99 -6.61 13.30
C GLY A 32 4.17 -5.72 12.90
N ALA A 33 5.34 -6.31 12.68
CA ALA A 33 6.52 -5.58 12.20
C ALA A 33 6.35 -5.06 10.76
N CYS A 34 5.68 -5.82 9.87
CA CYS A 34 5.39 -5.36 8.50
C CYS A 34 4.27 -4.32 8.43
N ALA A 35 3.28 -4.36 9.32
CA ALA A 35 2.19 -3.39 9.37
C ALA A 35 2.59 -2.07 10.07
N SER A 36 3.65 -2.09 10.87
CA SER A 36 4.19 -0.91 11.56
C SER A 36 5.12 -0.10 10.64
N GLY A 37 4.59 0.28 9.47
CA GLY A 37 5.21 1.32 8.67
C GLY A 37 5.21 2.65 9.45
N SER A 38 6.25 3.46 9.28
CA SER A 38 6.33 4.79 9.86
C SER A 38 5.12 5.63 9.45
N LYS A 39 4.54 6.38 10.40
CA LYS A 39 3.45 7.33 10.10
C LYS A 39 3.89 8.21 8.91
N PRO A 40 3.10 8.27 7.82
CA PRO A 40 3.38 9.16 6.70
C PRO A 40 3.62 10.58 7.22
N PRO A 41 4.64 11.30 6.72
CA PRO A 41 4.87 12.68 7.15
C PRO A 41 3.59 13.48 6.88
N GLU A 42 3.12 14.19 7.90
CA GLU A 42 1.94 15.03 7.74
C GLU A 42 2.25 16.12 6.71
N PRO A 43 1.37 16.33 5.71
CA PRO A 43 1.56 17.39 4.75
C PRO A 43 1.57 18.73 5.49
N MET A 44 2.58 19.55 5.22
CA MET A 44 2.68 20.88 5.82
C MET A 44 1.41 21.68 5.50
N PRO A 45 0.76 22.32 6.49
CA PRO A 45 -0.39 23.16 6.22
C PRO A 45 -0.05 24.25 5.20
N LEU A 46 -0.96 24.51 4.26
CA LEU A 46 -0.79 25.61 3.32
C LEU A 46 -0.76 26.94 4.09
N THR A 47 0.25 27.77 3.80
CA THR A 47 0.29 29.14 4.31
C THR A 47 -0.87 29.95 3.73
N PRO A 48 -1.47 30.87 4.51
CA PRO A 48 -2.54 31.73 4.00
C PRO A 48 -2.05 32.54 2.79
N VAL A 49 -2.68 32.34 1.63
CA VAL A 49 -2.40 33.11 0.42
C VAL A 49 -3.42 34.24 0.35
N VAL A 50 -2.96 35.48 0.43
CA VAL A 50 -3.80 36.64 0.14
C VAL A 50 -4.16 36.60 -1.35
N ASN A 51 -5.46 36.66 -1.67
CA ASN A 51 -5.93 36.46 -3.03
C ASN A 51 -5.65 37.70 -3.89
N ILE A 52 -4.45 37.78 -4.49
CA ILE A 52 -4.00 38.92 -5.31
C ILE A 52 -4.72 38.96 -6.67
N LEU A 53 -5.19 37.81 -7.17
CA LEU A 53 -5.91 37.70 -8.44
C LEU A 53 -7.27 37.03 -8.23
N THR A 54 -8.34 37.63 -8.72
CA THR A 54 -9.68 37.02 -8.69
C THR A 54 -9.75 35.89 -9.70
N VAL A 55 -9.67 34.65 -9.23
CA VAL A 55 -9.88 33.46 -10.05
C VAL A 55 -11.36 33.15 -10.10
N LYS A 56 -11.95 33.12 -11.30
CA LYS A 56 -13.34 32.68 -11.53
C LYS A 56 -13.33 31.39 -12.33
N GLN A 57 -13.91 30.33 -11.78
CA GLN A 57 -14.10 29.08 -12.48
C GLN A 57 -15.06 29.28 -13.67
N ALA A 58 -14.60 28.97 -14.88
CA ALA A 58 -15.44 29.03 -16.08
C ALA A 58 -16.36 27.79 -16.18
N TRP A 59 -15.80 26.61 -15.94
CA TRP A 59 -16.51 25.32 -15.92
C TRP A 59 -15.67 24.27 -15.17
N THR A 60 -16.27 23.11 -14.91
CA THR A 60 -15.58 21.93 -14.39
C THR A 60 -16.19 20.67 -15.01
N GLN A 61 -15.36 19.67 -15.27
CA GLN A 61 -15.78 18.37 -15.79
C GLN A 61 -14.99 17.27 -15.09
N ASN A 62 -15.69 16.22 -14.66
CA ASN A 62 -15.07 15.02 -14.13
C ASN A 62 -14.91 14.01 -15.28
N ILE A 63 -13.69 13.52 -15.49
CA ILE A 63 -13.34 12.59 -16.58
C ILE A 63 -12.84 11.24 -16.06
N GLY A 64 -12.96 10.97 -14.76
CA GLY A 64 -12.42 9.76 -14.16
C GLY A 64 -10.99 9.91 -13.62
N ALA A 65 -10.32 8.77 -13.43
CA ALA A 65 -9.01 8.72 -12.81
C ALA A 65 -7.91 9.11 -13.80
N VAL A 66 -7.21 10.21 -13.53
CA VAL A 66 -6.13 10.72 -14.37
C VAL A 66 -4.78 10.37 -13.73
N PRO A 67 -3.92 9.57 -14.40
CA PRO A 67 -2.57 9.30 -13.93
C PRO A 67 -1.71 10.57 -13.92
N ALA A 68 -0.79 10.67 -12.96
CA ALA A 68 0.05 11.87 -12.79
C ALA A 68 0.96 12.18 -14.00
N TRP A 69 1.19 11.21 -14.89
CA TRP A 69 1.99 11.38 -16.11
C TRP A 69 1.17 11.81 -17.33
N PHE A 70 -0.16 11.91 -17.23
CA PHE A 70 -0.99 12.46 -18.31
C PHE A 70 -0.93 13.98 -18.31
N GLN A 71 -0.94 14.56 -19.50
CA GLN A 71 -0.88 16.00 -19.71
C GLN A 71 -2.12 16.45 -20.47
N THR A 72 -2.64 17.62 -20.11
CA THR A 72 -3.73 18.25 -20.84
C THR A 72 -3.14 19.03 -22.03
N ALA A 73 -3.84 19.02 -23.16
CA ALA A 73 -3.46 19.80 -24.34
C ALA A 73 -4.58 20.74 -24.73
N THR A 74 -4.24 21.92 -25.24
CA THR A 74 -5.19 22.91 -25.70
C THR A 74 -5.06 23.15 -27.19
N LEU A 75 -6.22 23.26 -27.83
CA LEU A 75 -6.44 23.68 -29.22
C LEU A 75 -7.20 25.02 -29.19
N PRO A 76 -7.32 25.74 -30.31
CA PRO A 76 -8.01 27.03 -30.35
C PRO A 76 -9.41 27.02 -29.72
N ASP A 77 -10.17 25.94 -29.96
CA ASP A 77 -11.56 25.80 -29.52
C ASP A 77 -11.82 24.51 -28.71
N ALA A 78 -10.76 23.83 -28.25
CA ALA A 78 -10.92 22.55 -27.54
C ALA A 78 -9.83 22.32 -26.49
N VAL A 79 -10.18 21.55 -25.46
CA VAL A 79 -9.24 21.01 -24.48
C VAL A 79 -9.26 19.49 -24.63
N VAL A 80 -8.10 18.92 -24.91
CA VAL A 80 -7.91 17.46 -25.02
C VAL A 80 -7.42 16.95 -23.67
N VAL A 81 -8.16 16.01 -23.12
CA VAL A 81 -7.89 15.33 -21.86
C VAL A 81 -7.99 13.83 -22.09
N ALA A 82 -7.36 13.05 -21.21
CA ALA A 82 -7.43 11.59 -21.25
C ALA A 82 -7.56 11.06 -19.83
N SER A 83 -8.26 9.94 -19.67
CA SER A 83 -8.39 9.22 -18.41
C SER A 83 -7.89 7.79 -18.54
N ALA A 84 -7.53 7.17 -17.41
CA ALA A 84 -7.02 5.81 -17.36
C ALA A 84 -8.06 4.75 -17.79
N ASP A 85 -9.35 5.09 -17.75
CA ASP A 85 -10.45 4.24 -18.20
C ASP A 85 -10.68 4.28 -19.72
N GLY A 86 -9.91 5.09 -20.46
CA GLY A 86 -9.98 5.20 -21.92
C GLY A 86 -11.01 6.19 -22.43
N GLN A 87 -11.50 7.10 -21.57
CA GLN A 87 -12.30 8.27 -21.95
C GLN A 87 -11.42 9.47 -22.33
#